data_AF-A0A1Y3B3G0-F1
#
_entry.id   AF-A0A1Y3B3G0-F1
#
_cell.length_a   1.000
_cell.length_b   1.000
_cell.length_c   1.000
_cell.angle_alpha   90.00
_cell.angle_beta   90.00
_cell.angle_gamma   90.00
#
_symmetry.space_group_name_H-M   'P 1'
#
loop_
_entity.id
_entity.type
_entity.pdbx_description
1 polymer ?
#
loop_
_entity_poly.entity_id
_entity_poly.type
_entity_poly.pdbx_seq_one_letter_code
_entity_poly.pdbx_strand_id
1 'polypeptide(L)' 'MDEGIFQSPLNSPNRTSAPSSPIGPKFKIIHEGDVHLCRLNHQRTIVSKILSSKFLRRWETHRIYLTSVNLASKTKKL' A
#
# COMPACT_ATOMS: atom_id res chain seq x y z
N MET A 1 -3.33 52.01 45.85
CA MET A 1 -2.53 50.92 46.45
C MET A 1 -3.53 49.91 46.99
N ASP A 2 -3.86 48.92 46.18
CA ASP A 2 -4.07 47.55 46.65
C ASP A 2 -3.88 46.63 45.43
N GLU A 3 -2.78 45.88 45.47
CA GLU A 3 -2.28 44.96 44.46
C GLU A 3 -2.97 43.60 44.66
N GLY A 4 -3.93 43.28 43.78
CA GLY A 4 -4.64 42.00 43.78
C GLY A 4 -4.19 41.09 42.64
N ILE A 5 -2.89 40.80 42.54
CA ILE A 5 -2.36 39.79 41.62
C ILE A 5 -2.75 38.41 42.16
N PHE A 6 -3.77 37.78 41.57
CA PHE A 6 -3.94 36.32 41.67
C PHE A 6 -3.49 35.67 40.36
N GLN A 7 -2.18 35.55 40.18
CA GLN A 7 -1.60 34.68 39.15
C GLN A 7 -1.75 33.24 39.60
N SER A 8 -2.66 32.50 38.97
CA SER A 8 -2.75 31.06 39.11
C SER A 8 -1.58 30.39 38.36
N PRO A 9 -0.71 29.61 39.02
CA PRO A 9 0.32 28.85 38.34
C PRO A 9 -0.25 27.49 37.94
N LEU A 10 -0.87 27.40 36.77
CA LEU A 10 -1.00 26.11 36.07
C LEU A 10 -0.44 26.26 34.65
N ASN A 11 0.87 26.44 34.60
CA ASN A 11 1.65 25.96 33.48
C ASN A 11 1.62 24.43 33.53
N SER A 12 0.85 23.80 32.65
CA SER A 12 1.04 22.39 32.32
C SER A 12 0.96 22.21 30.80
N PRO A 13 2.09 22.23 30.09
CA PRO A 13 2.13 21.88 28.69
C PRO A 13 2.20 20.35 28.62
N ASN A 14 1.08 19.69 28.85
CA ASN A 14 0.94 18.29 28.47
C ASN A 14 -0.47 18.06 27.93
N ARG A 15 -0.74 18.69 26.79
CA ARG A 15 -1.59 18.04 25.79
C ARG A 15 -0.77 16.89 25.21
N THR A 16 -0.56 15.83 26.00
CA THR A 16 -0.26 14.53 25.44
C THR A 16 -1.48 14.16 24.62
N SER A 17 -1.39 14.44 23.32
CA SER A 17 -2.34 13.99 22.31
C SER A 17 -2.65 12.53 22.60
N ALA A 18 -3.89 12.26 23.00
CA ALA A 18 -4.37 10.89 23.13
C ALA A 18 -3.97 10.14 21.85
N PRO A 19 -3.36 8.94 21.94
CA PRO A 19 -3.04 8.17 20.74
C PRO A 19 -4.36 7.91 20.01
N SER A 20 -4.54 8.59 18.89
CA SER A 20 -5.77 8.60 18.11
C SER A 20 -5.93 7.24 17.43
N SER A 21 -6.61 6.31 18.12
CA SER A 21 -6.98 4.98 17.64
C SER A 21 -5.79 4.08 17.26
N PRO A 22 -5.91 2.74 17.33
CA PRO A 22 -4.97 1.89 16.63
C PRO A 22 -5.08 2.24 15.13
N ILE A 23 -3.99 2.80 14.60
CA ILE A 23 -3.85 3.06 13.18
C ILE A 23 -3.97 1.69 12.50
N GLY A 24 -5.12 1.43 11.90
CA GLY A 24 -5.31 0.26 11.05
C GLY A 24 -4.34 0.29 9.87
N PRO A 25 -4.27 -0.79 9.08
CA PRO A 25 -3.38 -0.87 7.93
C PRO A 25 -3.46 0.38 7.05
N LYS A 26 -2.35 1.10 6.93
CA LYS A 26 -2.23 2.27 6.05
C LYS A 26 -1.83 1.79 4.66
N PHE A 27 -2.76 1.86 3.71
CA PHE A 27 -2.48 1.53 2.32
C PHE A 27 -2.11 2.81 1.56
N LYS A 28 -1.02 2.76 0.80
CA LYS A 28 -0.65 3.81 -0.16
C LYS A 28 -1.10 3.37 -1.54
N ILE A 29 -1.85 4.23 -2.24
CA ILE A 29 -2.22 3.99 -3.64
C ILE A 29 -0.95 4.07 -4.49
N ILE A 30 -0.68 3.02 -5.24
CA ILE A 30 0.44 2.94 -6.18
C ILE A 30 -0.11 3.23 -7.57
N HIS A 31 0.37 4.30 -8.20
CA HIS A 31 -0.02 4.66 -9.57
C HIS A 31 0.82 3.98 -10.63
N GLU A 32 2.02 3.51 -10.28
CA GLU A 32 2.93 2.83 -11.21
C GLU A 32 3.81 1.84 -10.45
N GLY A 33 3.98 0.63 -10.97
CA GLY A 33 4.80 -0.39 -10.34
C GLY A 33 5.03 -1.61 -11.22
N ASP A 34 6.03 -2.40 -10.87
CA ASP A 34 6.36 -3.63 -11.57
C ASP A 34 5.69 -4.81 -10.87
N VAL A 35 5.03 -5.67 -11.65
CA VAL A 35 4.43 -6.91 -11.17
C VAL A 35 4.97 -8.08 -11.97
N HIS A 36 5.12 -9.23 -11.32
CA HIS A 36 5.44 -10.46 -12.02
C HIS A 36 4.13 -11.16 -12.41
N LEU A 37 3.95 -11.48 -13.69
CA LEU A 37 2.79 -12.21 -14.20
C LEU A 37 3.23 -13.56 -14.79
N CYS A 38 2.44 -14.60 -14.55
CA CYS A 38 2.59 -15.90 -15.19
C CYS A 38 1.32 -16.22 -15.99
N ARG A 39 1.41 -16.27 -17.32
CA ARG A 39 0.26 -16.60 -18.18
C ARG A 39 0.00 -18.11 -18.16
N LEU A 40 -1.19 -18.50 -17.70
CA LEU A 40 -1.64 -19.89 -17.71
C LEU A 40 -2.72 -20.12 -18.79
N ASN A 41 -2.37 -20.83 -19.86
CA ASN A 41 -3.35 -21.25 -20.89
C ASN A 41 -3.89 -22.65 -20.55
N HIS A 42 -4.99 -22.79 -19.78
CA HIS A 42 -5.82 -24.00 -19.75
C HIS A 42 -7.09 -23.87 -18.89
N GLN A 43 -8.17 -24.58 -19.25
CA GLN A 43 -9.46 -24.51 -18.56
C GLN A 43 -9.64 -25.52 -17.40
N ARG A 44 -8.87 -26.62 -17.33
CA ARG A 44 -9.18 -27.74 -16.40
C ARG A 44 -8.03 -28.28 -15.53
N THR A 45 -6.83 -27.70 -15.54
CA THR A 45 -5.67 -28.25 -14.77
C THR A 45 -4.78 -27.17 -14.15
N ILE A 46 -5.36 -26.02 -13.80
CA ILE A 46 -4.61 -24.83 -13.37
C ILE A 46 -3.77 -25.13 -12.11
N VAL A 47 -4.32 -25.86 -11.13
CA VAL A 47 -3.63 -26.18 -9.87
C VAL A 47 -2.37 -27.04 -10.12
N SER A 48 -2.49 -28.13 -10.89
CA SER A 48 -1.35 -29.00 -11.23
C SER A 48 -0.26 -28.27 -12.02
N LYS A 49 -0.64 -27.27 -12.85
CA LYS A 49 0.32 -26.43 -13.57
C LYS A 49 0.98 -25.40 -12.66
N ILE A 50 0.26 -24.76 -11.75
CA ILE A 50 0.84 -23.81 -10.77
C ILE A 50 1.90 -24.51 -9.90
N LEU A 51 1.59 -25.72 -9.45
CA LEU A 51 2.50 -26.53 -8.63
C LEU A 51 3.67 -27.11 -9.43
N SER A 52 3.58 -27.13 -10.76
CA SER A 52 4.69 -27.54 -11.61
C SER A 52 5.71 -26.40 -11.70
N SER A 53 6.93 -26.67 -11.21
CA SER A 53 8.09 -25.75 -11.21
C SER A 53 8.31 -25.03 -12.55
N LYS A 54 7.96 -25.64 -13.69
CA LYS A 54 8.11 -25.05 -15.03
C LYS A 54 7.26 -23.79 -15.27
N PHE A 55 6.12 -23.62 -14.59
CA PHE A 55 5.28 -22.42 -14.74
C PHE A 55 5.72 -21.31 -13.79
N LEU A 56 6.19 -21.66 -12.59
CA LEU A 56 6.83 -20.73 -11.67
C LEU A 56 8.16 -20.18 -12.20
N ARG A 57 8.72 -20.74 -13.28
CA ARG A 57 9.94 -20.22 -13.91
C ARG A 57 9.67 -19.21 -15.03
N ARG A 58 8.44 -19.09 -15.52
CA ARG A 58 8.06 -18.24 -16.67
C ARG A 58 7.37 -16.94 -16.25
N TRP A 59 7.83 -16.33 -15.17
CA TRP A 59 7.32 -15.02 -14.76
C TRP A 59 7.85 -13.94 -15.70
N GLU A 60 6.93 -13.17 -16.26
CA GLU A 60 7.23 -11.98 -17.05
C GLU A 60 7.06 -10.77 -16.15
N THR A 61 8.01 -9.83 -16.18
CA THR A 61 7.91 -8.58 -15.42
C THR A 61 7.09 -7.59 -16.23
N HIS A 62 5.99 -7.12 -15.66
CA HIS A 62 5.13 -6.12 -16.26
C HIS A 62 5.13 -4.82 -15.48
N ARG A 63 5.47 -3.72 -16.16
CA ARG A 63 5.30 -2.39 -15.60
C ARG A 63 3.88 -1.91 -15.84
N ILE A 64 3.14 -1.77 -14.76
CA ILE A 64 1.73 -1.40 -14.76
C ILE A 64 1.62 0.05 -14.29
N TYR A 65 0.72 0.79 -14.92
CA TYR A 65 0.37 2.14 -14.52
C TYR A 65 -1.15 2.31 -14.50
N LEU A 66 -1.62 3.11 -13.55
CA LEU A 66 -3.02 3.48 -13.39
C LEU A 66 -3.29 4.74 -14.22
N THR A 67 -4.27 4.65 -15.12
CA THR A 67 -4.83 5.82 -15.80
C THR A 67 -6.03 6.35 -15.01
N SER A 68 -6.72 7.36 -15.55
CA SER A 68 -7.93 7.91 -14.92
C SER A 68 -9.09 6.91 -14.85
N VAL A 69 -9.12 5.90 -15.72
CA VAL A 69 -10.27 4.99 -15.86
C VAL A 69 -9.90 3.52 -15.98
N ASN A 70 -8.62 3.18 -16.18
CA ASN A 70 -8.19 1.80 -16.37
C ASN A 70 -6.75 1.55 -15.89
N LEU A 71 -6.40 0.28 -15.81
CA LEU A 71 -5.07 -0.19 -15.51
C LEU A 71 -4.41 -0.68 -16.80
N ALA A 72 -3.23 -0.16 -17.14
CA ALA A 72 -2.54 -0.47 -18.38
C ALA A 72 -1.11 -0.98 -18.12
N SER A 73 -0.57 -1.73 -19.08
CA SER A 73 0.79 -2.29 -19.01
C SER A 73 1.66 -1.68 -20.11
N LYS A 74 2.88 -1.25 -19.76
CA LYS A 74 3.89 -0.70 -20.68
C LYS A 74 4.94 -1.74 -21.11
N THR A 75 4.73 -3.01 -20.78
CA THR A 75 5.70 -4.07 -21.07
C THR A 75 5.94 -4.18 -22.56
N LYS A 76 7.20 -3.98 -22.98
CA LYS A 76 7.63 -4.26 -24.35
C LYS A 76 7.64 -5.78 -24.51
N LYS A 77 6.82 -6.31 -25.42
CA LYS A 77 6.99 -7.69 -25.87
C LYS A 77 8.22 -7.72 -26.77
N LEU A 78 9.25 -8.45 -26.33
CA LEU A 78 10.38 -8.83 -27.19
C LEU A 78 9.90 -9.81 -28.27
#